data_AF-F2SNX9-F1
#
_entry.id   AF-F2SNX9-F1
#
_cell.length_a   1.000
_cell.length_b   1.000
_cell.length_c   1.000
_cell.angle_alpha   90.00
_cell.angle_beta   90.00
_cell.angle_gamma   90.00
#
_symmetry.space_group_name_H-M   'P 1'
#
loop_
_entity.id
_entity.type
_entity.pdbx_description
1 polymer ?
#
loop_
_entity_poly.entity_id
_entity_poly.type
_entity_poly.pdbx_seq_one_letter_code
_entity_poly.pdbx_strand_id
1 'polypeptide(L)'
;MQSAIKMPKLETEKASAHNTGFNSSSTISTPITGSNNLGPQSATNIYSHIHETASKRIQTLDYLRSAHNGRVYWFNTTHFSKADLARMPYFEKRKLTRRAINFLFLGFSLPPILDVSSGLSEYLKSLNALLLEFESFQQIHSVDGGPAATLARARLPHMFKRSGQSTKVRRTSSATEIGLPMQSGGVDHHSELKPMGNMASAGGTSAVSTFPSNSESQDLLPGEEYTFLLTPSLPFDPDYFEIFATLCDVLIDCYSRLVSLVSHPSLCNAAMGELFTKADAKLRKVIVSGIVREFEDASRASAKSEIAGVGRMVLGGLLG
;
A
#
# COMPACT_ATOMS: atom_id res chain seq x y z
N MET A 1 56.06 24.99 -0.33
CA MET A 1 55.51 25.08 -1.69
C MET A 1 54.08 24.55 -1.66
N GLN A 2 53.11 25.45 -1.73
CA GLN A 2 51.67 25.17 -1.69
C GLN A 2 51.23 24.59 -3.04
N SER A 3 50.65 23.39 -3.05
CA SER A 3 49.90 22.88 -4.20
C SER A 3 48.42 23.18 -3.99
N ALA A 4 47.93 24.15 -4.76
CA ALA A 4 46.53 24.51 -4.83
C ALA A 4 45.74 23.43 -5.60
N ILE A 5 44.72 22.87 -4.96
CA ILE A 5 43.72 22.02 -5.62
C ILE A 5 42.74 22.94 -6.33
N LYS A 6 42.79 22.90 -7.66
CA LYS A 6 41.95 23.69 -8.58
C LYS A 6 40.57 23.04 -8.72
N MET A 7 39.53 23.73 -8.25
CA MET A 7 38.12 23.35 -8.45
C MET A 7 37.71 23.51 -9.92
N PRO A 8 36.90 22.61 -10.50
CA PRO A 8 36.37 22.76 -11.85
C PRO A 8 35.25 23.81 -11.90
N LYS A 9 35.25 24.56 -13.01
CA LYS A 9 34.38 25.71 -13.31
C LYS A 9 33.03 25.21 -13.84
N LEU A 10 31.92 25.74 -13.28
CA LEU A 10 30.57 25.55 -13.79
C LEU A 10 30.45 26.23 -15.17
N GLU A 11 30.13 25.46 -16.21
CA GLU A 11 29.65 26.01 -17.48
C GLU A 11 28.12 26.00 -17.52
N THR A 12 27.57 27.17 -17.83
CA THR A 12 26.15 27.44 -17.98
C THR A 12 25.72 27.09 -19.40
N GLU A 13 25.04 25.96 -19.59
CA GLU A 13 24.40 25.65 -20.86
C GLU A 13 22.94 26.14 -20.87
N LYS A 14 22.61 26.94 -21.88
CA LYS A 14 21.30 27.58 -22.08
C LYS A 14 20.26 26.57 -22.55
N ALA A 15 19.06 26.70 -21.98
CA ALA A 15 17.85 26.02 -22.42
C ALA A 15 17.53 26.26 -23.90
N SER A 16 17.21 25.19 -24.63
CA SER A 16 16.54 25.23 -25.93
C SER A 16 15.21 24.49 -25.80
N ALA A 17 14.11 25.24 -25.82
CA ALA A 17 12.76 24.73 -25.89
C ALA A 17 12.49 24.24 -27.32
N HIS A 18 12.25 22.93 -27.49
CA HIS A 18 11.69 22.39 -28.72
C HIS A 18 10.25 21.95 -28.48
N ASN A 19 9.35 22.73 -29.06
CA ASN A 19 7.92 22.53 -29.16
C ASN A 19 7.66 21.51 -30.28
N THR A 20 7.26 20.28 -29.95
CA THR A 20 6.81 19.31 -30.96
C THR A 20 5.30 19.25 -30.97
N GLY A 21 4.72 19.82 -32.02
CA GLY A 21 3.30 19.83 -32.30
C GLY A 21 2.72 18.42 -32.47
N PHE A 22 1.52 18.25 -31.93
CA PHE A 22 0.59 17.18 -32.23
C PHE A 22 0.28 17.15 -33.72
N ASN A 23 0.58 16.04 -34.39
CA ASN A 23 -0.04 15.71 -35.68
C ASN A 23 -0.59 14.28 -35.60
N SER A 24 -1.89 14.18 -35.40
CA SER A 24 -2.66 12.94 -35.42
C SER A 24 -2.90 12.52 -36.86
N SER A 25 -2.16 11.52 -37.34
CA SER A 25 -2.52 10.78 -38.56
C SER A 25 -3.18 9.46 -38.17
N SER A 26 -4.44 9.35 -38.55
CA SER A 26 -5.29 8.18 -38.42
C SER A 26 -4.93 7.13 -39.48
N THR A 27 -4.38 5.98 -39.06
CA THR A 27 -4.34 4.78 -39.89
C THR A 27 -5.28 3.72 -39.32
N ILE A 28 -6.35 3.48 -40.06
CA ILE A 28 -7.32 2.40 -39.89
C ILE A 28 -6.58 1.07 -39.97
N SER A 29 -6.75 0.18 -38.99
CA SER A 29 -6.34 -1.22 -39.07
C SER A 29 -7.56 -2.11 -38.79
N THR A 30 -7.78 -3.04 -39.71
CA THR A 30 -8.86 -4.03 -39.77
C THR A 30 -8.67 -5.14 -38.71
N PRO A 31 -9.75 -5.83 -38.28
CA PRO A 31 -9.63 -6.90 -37.30
C PRO A 31 -9.32 -8.22 -38.02
N ILE A 32 -8.24 -8.89 -37.61
CA ILE A 32 -7.98 -10.28 -37.98
C ILE A 32 -7.93 -11.11 -36.70
N THR A 33 -8.88 -12.03 -36.63
CA THR A 33 -9.09 -13.03 -35.58
C THR A 33 -8.00 -14.12 -35.63
N GLY A 34 -7.38 -14.36 -34.47
CA GLY A 34 -6.92 -15.68 -34.02
C GLY A 34 -5.78 -16.38 -34.77
N SER A 35 -4.53 -16.11 -34.37
CA SER A 35 -3.49 -17.14 -34.19
C SER A 35 -2.29 -16.55 -33.45
N ASN A 36 -1.96 -17.14 -32.31
CA ASN A 36 -1.10 -16.60 -31.25
C ASN A 36 0.41 -16.78 -31.50
N ASN A 37 0.90 -16.42 -32.68
CA ASN A 37 2.36 -16.39 -32.94
C ASN A 37 2.79 -14.96 -33.33
N LEU A 38 3.02 -14.16 -32.30
CA LEU A 38 3.63 -12.83 -32.43
C LEU A 38 5.13 -13.02 -32.74
N GLY A 39 5.59 -12.52 -33.90
CA GLY A 39 6.95 -12.72 -34.41
C GLY A 39 8.06 -12.09 -33.56
N PRO A 40 9.35 -12.25 -33.95
CA PRO A 40 10.53 -11.87 -33.15
C PRO A 40 10.52 -10.43 -32.60
N GLN A 41 9.93 -9.50 -33.33
CA GLN A 41 9.84 -8.08 -32.94
C GLN A 41 9.01 -7.86 -31.68
N SER A 42 7.99 -8.69 -31.46
CA SER A 42 7.16 -8.62 -30.24
C SER A 42 7.92 -9.04 -28.99
N ALA A 43 8.73 -10.10 -29.10
CA ALA A 43 9.51 -10.65 -28.02
C ALA A 43 10.59 -9.64 -27.57
N THR A 44 11.23 -8.96 -28.54
CA THR A 44 12.15 -7.85 -28.30
C THR A 44 11.48 -6.68 -27.58
N ASN A 45 10.26 -6.30 -27.99
CA ASN A 45 9.53 -5.22 -27.32
C ASN A 45 9.18 -5.58 -25.87
N ILE A 46 8.72 -6.81 -25.64
CA ILE A 46 8.38 -7.32 -24.28
C ILE A 46 9.64 -7.36 -23.42
N TYR A 47 10.75 -7.88 -23.95
CA TYR A 47 12.05 -7.89 -23.29
C TYR A 47 12.46 -6.49 -22.83
N SER A 48 12.47 -5.52 -23.76
CA SER A 48 12.85 -4.13 -23.44
C SER A 48 11.92 -3.51 -22.41
N HIS A 49 10.61 -3.74 -22.53
CA HIS A 49 9.63 -3.24 -21.58
C HIS A 49 9.85 -3.78 -20.16
N ILE A 50 10.15 -5.07 -20.03
CA ILE A 50 10.43 -5.70 -18.74
C ILE A 50 11.68 -5.06 -18.10
N HIS A 51 12.78 -4.96 -18.85
CA HIS A 51 14.04 -4.39 -18.36
C HIS A 51 13.90 -2.92 -17.96
N GLU A 52 13.26 -2.10 -18.80
CA GLU A 52 13.04 -0.68 -18.52
C GLU A 52 12.19 -0.49 -17.27
N THR A 53 11.10 -1.25 -17.16
CA THR A 53 10.18 -1.17 -16.01
C THR A 53 10.86 -1.64 -14.73
N ALA A 54 11.56 -2.77 -14.76
CA ALA A 54 12.31 -3.29 -13.62
C ALA A 54 13.38 -2.30 -13.16
N SER A 55 14.15 -1.71 -14.08
CA SER A 55 15.17 -0.71 -13.75
C SER A 55 14.56 0.53 -13.06
N LYS A 56 13.46 1.07 -13.61
CA LYS A 56 12.74 2.20 -12.98
C LYS A 56 12.19 1.82 -11.60
N ARG A 57 11.71 0.59 -11.42
CA ARG A 57 11.20 0.09 -10.13
C ARG A 57 12.30 -0.03 -9.09
N ILE A 58 13.44 -0.62 -9.44
CA ILE A 58 14.60 -0.73 -8.56
C ILE A 58 15.03 0.66 -8.07
N GLN A 59 15.19 1.62 -8.98
CA GLN A 59 15.52 3.01 -8.63
C GLN A 59 14.47 3.65 -7.73
N THR A 60 13.18 3.44 -8.01
CA THR A 60 12.08 3.97 -7.20
C THR A 60 12.09 3.39 -5.79
N LEU A 61 12.28 2.08 -5.64
CA LEU A 61 12.33 1.41 -4.34
C LEU A 61 13.54 1.86 -3.52
N ASP A 62 14.70 1.98 -4.15
CA ASP A 62 15.92 2.47 -3.49
C ASP A 62 15.76 3.93 -3.03
N TYR A 63 15.15 4.76 -3.87
CA TYR A 63 14.84 6.14 -3.53
C TYR A 63 13.86 6.23 -2.35
N LEU A 64 12.77 5.45 -2.39
CA LEU A 64 11.78 5.42 -1.30
C LEU A 64 12.42 4.98 0.03
N ARG A 65 13.24 3.92 0.01
CA ARG A 65 14.00 3.45 1.16
C ARG A 65 14.91 4.55 1.71
N SER A 66 15.65 5.23 0.83
CA SER A 66 16.57 6.29 1.21
C SER A 66 15.86 7.52 1.79
N ALA A 67 14.73 7.91 1.21
CA ALA A 67 13.92 9.04 1.67
C ALA A 67 13.28 8.72 3.02
N HIS A 68 12.78 7.49 3.19
CA HIS A 68 12.19 7.00 4.43
C HIS A 68 13.20 6.91 5.59
N ASN A 69 14.46 6.61 5.29
CA ASN A 69 15.54 6.63 6.26
C ASN A 69 16.12 8.04 6.51
N GLY A 70 15.54 9.08 5.90
CA GLY A 70 16.02 10.46 6.02
C GLY A 70 17.40 10.69 5.40
N ARG A 71 17.86 9.83 4.50
CA ARG A 71 19.18 9.94 3.84
C ARG A 71 19.15 10.88 2.64
N VAL A 72 17.98 11.09 2.05
CA VAL A 72 17.77 11.97 0.89
C VAL A 72 16.53 12.84 1.10
N TYR A 73 16.48 13.95 0.37
CA TYR A 73 15.31 14.81 0.32
C TYR A 73 14.25 14.22 -0.61
N TRP A 74 13.00 14.27 -0.19
CA TRP A 74 11.85 13.98 -1.03
C TRP A 74 11.70 15.06 -2.12
N PHE A 75 11.84 14.65 -3.38
CA PHE A 75 11.94 15.49 -4.58
C PHE A 75 12.81 16.74 -4.39
N ASN A 76 13.94 16.63 -3.70
CA ASN A 76 14.83 17.77 -3.37
C ASN A 76 14.12 18.95 -2.66
N THR A 77 12.95 18.70 -2.06
CA THR A 77 12.08 19.75 -1.52
C THR A 77 11.93 19.62 0.00
N THR A 78 11.55 18.43 0.48
CA THR A 78 11.26 18.21 1.92
C THR A 78 12.18 17.13 2.46
N HIS A 79 12.78 17.36 3.63
CA HIS A 79 13.50 16.32 4.37
C HIS A 79 12.59 15.73 5.44
N PHE A 80 12.53 14.40 5.49
CA PHE A 80 11.74 13.70 6.50
C PHE A 80 12.70 13.04 7.50
N SER A 81 12.86 13.62 8.69
CA SER A 81 13.58 12.95 9.76
C SER A 81 12.74 11.81 10.35
N LYS A 82 13.38 10.83 11.00
CA LYS A 82 12.68 9.74 11.68
C LYS A 82 11.66 10.27 12.70
N ALA A 83 11.94 11.41 13.34
CA ALA A 83 11.02 12.06 14.25
C ALA A 83 9.80 12.66 13.54
N ASP A 84 9.97 13.19 12.33
CA ASP A 84 8.87 13.76 11.54
C ASP A 84 7.96 12.68 10.97
N LEU A 85 8.54 11.56 10.49
CA LEU A 85 7.78 10.40 10.05
C LEU A 85 6.92 9.83 11.19
N ALA A 86 7.47 9.71 12.40
CA ALA A 86 6.74 9.22 13.57
C ALA A 86 5.56 10.12 13.99
N ARG A 87 5.57 11.41 13.60
CA ARG A 87 4.49 12.37 13.89
C ARG A 87 3.42 12.44 12.81
N MET A 88 3.62 11.78 11.67
CA MET A 88 2.64 11.80 10.59
C MET A 88 1.33 11.12 11.05
N PRO A 89 0.15 11.67 10.72
CA PRO A 89 -1.15 11.12 11.17
C PRO A 89 -1.40 9.65 10.77
N TYR A 90 -0.76 9.18 9.70
CA TYR A 90 -0.85 7.80 9.22
C TYR A 90 -0.02 6.80 10.05
N PHE A 91 0.84 7.29 10.95
CA PHE A 91 1.74 6.50 11.80
C PHE A 91 1.18 6.30 13.21
N GLU A 92 -0.14 6.19 13.36
CA GLU A 92 -0.75 5.74 14.61
C GLU A 92 -0.22 4.33 14.96
N LYS A 93 0.33 4.16 16.17
CA LYS A 93 1.09 2.96 16.56
C LYS A 93 0.38 1.64 16.20
N ARG A 94 -0.92 1.52 16.47
CA ARG A 94 -1.69 0.30 16.17
C ARG A 94 -1.81 0.00 14.67
N LYS A 95 -2.10 1.02 13.85
CA LYS A 95 -2.21 0.88 12.39
C LYS A 95 -0.84 0.56 11.78
N LEU A 96 0.20 1.18 12.34
CA LEU A 96 1.58 1.01 11.90
C LEU A 96 2.09 -0.41 12.19
N THR A 97 1.84 -0.95 13.39
CA THR A 97 2.16 -2.35 13.73
C THR A 97 1.47 -3.32 12.76
N ARG A 98 0.16 -3.15 12.50
CA ARG A 98 -0.56 -4.03 11.58
C ARG A 98 -0.02 -3.95 10.15
N ARG A 99 0.30 -2.74 9.68
CA ARG A 99 0.94 -2.53 8.38
C ARG A 99 2.32 -3.19 8.32
N ALA A 100 3.12 -3.07 9.38
CA ALA A 100 4.42 -3.71 9.48
C ALA A 100 4.31 -5.24 9.43
N ILE A 101 3.33 -5.82 10.14
CA ILE A 101 3.07 -7.27 10.08
C ILE A 101 2.71 -7.70 8.65
N ASN A 102 1.81 -6.99 7.98
CA ASN A 102 1.45 -7.29 6.59
C ASN A 102 2.68 -7.24 5.66
N PHE A 103 3.50 -6.20 5.79
CA PHE A 103 4.73 -6.07 5.02
C PHE A 103 5.76 -7.15 5.35
N LEU A 104 5.84 -7.57 6.61
CA LEU A 104 6.71 -8.65 7.05
C LEU A 104 6.29 -9.99 6.44
N PHE A 105 4.99 -10.31 6.42
CA PHE A 105 4.49 -11.53 5.79
C PHE A 105 4.81 -11.57 4.30
N LEU A 106 4.61 -10.46 3.58
CA LEU A 106 5.05 -10.37 2.18
C LEU A 106 6.56 -10.56 2.06
N GLY A 107 7.34 -9.89 2.90
CA GLY A 107 8.81 -9.97 2.91
C GLY A 107 9.35 -11.37 3.16
N PHE A 108 8.73 -12.15 4.05
CA PHE A 108 9.11 -13.55 4.30
C PHE A 108 8.69 -14.51 3.18
N SER A 109 7.61 -14.20 2.47
CA SER A 109 7.06 -15.08 1.44
C SER A 109 7.78 -14.97 0.09
N LEU A 110 8.50 -13.88 -0.15
CA LEU A 110 9.21 -13.63 -1.40
C LEU A 110 10.48 -14.49 -1.59
N PRO A 111 11.38 -14.63 -0.59
CA PRO A 111 12.62 -15.41 -0.74
C PRO A 111 12.43 -16.86 -1.22
N PRO A 112 11.47 -17.64 -0.68
CA PRO A 112 11.23 -18.99 -1.18
C PRO A 112 10.90 -19.04 -2.68
N ILE A 113 10.18 -18.03 -3.20
CA ILE A 113 9.84 -17.93 -4.63
C ILE A 113 11.10 -17.60 -5.44
N LEU A 114 11.98 -16.76 -4.92
CA LEU A 114 13.26 -16.42 -5.56
C LEU A 114 14.18 -17.63 -5.66
N ASP A 115 14.22 -18.48 -4.64
CA ASP A 115 15.13 -19.62 -4.59
C ASP A 115 14.63 -20.82 -5.41
N VAL A 116 13.33 -21.12 -5.32
CA VAL A 116 12.75 -22.34 -5.94
C VAL A 116 12.50 -22.18 -7.45
N SER A 117 12.18 -20.97 -7.91
CA SER A 117 11.77 -20.77 -9.30
C SER A 117 12.96 -20.82 -10.27
N SER A 118 13.01 -21.89 -11.07
CA SER A 118 14.11 -22.14 -12.01
C SER A 118 13.93 -21.44 -13.35
N GLY A 119 12.69 -21.11 -13.73
CA GLY A 119 12.36 -20.45 -14.99
C GLY A 119 11.48 -19.21 -14.83
N LEU A 120 11.54 -18.30 -15.80
CA LEU A 120 10.76 -17.05 -15.81
C LEU A 120 9.25 -17.27 -15.66
N SER A 121 8.70 -18.26 -16.38
CA SER A 121 7.27 -18.57 -16.38
C SER A 121 6.79 -19.05 -15.01
N GLU A 122 7.55 -19.94 -14.38
CA GLU A 122 7.27 -20.45 -13.03
C GLU A 122 7.37 -19.33 -12.00
N TYR A 123 8.47 -18.57 -12.04
CA TYR A 123 8.69 -17.42 -11.16
C TYR A 123 7.53 -16.42 -11.20
N LEU A 124 7.13 -16.00 -12.41
CA LEU A 124 6.04 -15.04 -12.58
C LEU A 124 4.69 -15.60 -12.12
N LYS A 125 4.43 -16.90 -12.29
CA LYS A 125 3.19 -17.53 -11.82
C LYS A 125 3.15 -17.58 -10.29
N SER A 126 4.21 -18.06 -9.66
CA SER A 126 4.33 -18.14 -8.21
C SER A 126 4.26 -16.75 -7.56
N LEU A 127 4.94 -15.76 -8.14
CA LEU A 127 4.87 -14.37 -7.69
C LEU A 127 3.46 -13.80 -7.80
N ASN A 128 2.76 -14.01 -8.92
CA ASN A 128 1.37 -13.56 -9.05
C ASN A 128 0.44 -14.27 -8.07
N ALA A 129 0.64 -15.56 -7.81
CA ALA A 129 -0.14 -16.32 -6.84
C ALA A 129 0.05 -15.77 -5.42
N LEU A 130 1.31 -15.55 -4.99
CA LEU A 130 1.61 -14.92 -3.71
C LEU A 130 0.96 -13.54 -3.58
N LEU A 131 1.12 -12.68 -4.58
CA LEU A 131 0.55 -11.34 -4.53
C LEU A 131 -0.97 -11.34 -4.52
N LEU A 132 -1.61 -12.39 -5.07
CA LEU A 132 -3.06 -12.58 -4.99
C LEU A 132 -3.49 -13.05 -3.61
N GLU A 133 -2.79 -14.02 -3.01
CA GLU A 133 -3.01 -14.44 -1.63
C GLU A 133 -2.84 -13.26 -0.66
N PHE A 134 -1.79 -12.46 -0.85
CA PHE A 134 -1.54 -11.26 -0.07
C PHE A 134 -2.66 -10.22 -0.19
N GLU A 135 -3.16 -9.95 -1.39
CA GLU A 135 -4.32 -9.05 -1.56
C GLU A 135 -5.59 -9.60 -0.87
N SER A 136 -5.80 -10.91 -0.90
CA SER A 136 -6.91 -11.56 -0.20
C SER A 136 -6.77 -11.42 1.32
N PHE A 137 -5.58 -11.70 1.84
CA PHE A 137 -5.24 -11.54 3.25
C PHE A 137 -5.49 -10.10 3.72
N GLN A 138 -5.04 -9.11 2.96
CA GLN A 138 -5.27 -7.70 3.31
C GLN A 138 -6.75 -7.29 3.31
N GLN A 139 -7.59 -7.92 2.48
CA GLN A 139 -9.03 -7.63 2.45
C GLN A 139 -9.74 -8.17 3.69
N ILE A 140 -9.35 -9.36 4.13
CA ILE A 140 -9.86 -9.99 5.35
C ILE A 140 -9.31 -9.25 6.58
N HIS A 141 -8.01 -8.94 6.56
CA HIS A 141 -7.26 -8.33 7.66
C HIS A 141 -6.93 -6.85 7.39
N SER A 142 -7.96 -6.04 7.16
CA SER A 142 -7.82 -4.61 6.81
C SER A 142 -7.04 -3.78 7.84
N VAL A 143 -6.01 -3.03 7.38
CA VAL A 143 -5.14 -2.17 8.23
C VAL A 143 -5.90 -1.14 9.07
N ASP A 144 -7.05 -0.66 8.60
CA ASP A 144 -7.81 0.41 9.25
C ASP A 144 -8.75 -0.08 10.36
N GLY A 145 -8.75 -1.37 10.68
CA GLY A 145 -9.61 -1.94 11.73
C GLY A 145 -11.10 -1.87 11.43
N GLY A 146 -11.49 -1.55 10.19
CA GLY A 146 -12.85 -1.76 9.71
C GLY A 146 -13.20 -3.24 9.79
N PRO A 147 -14.46 -3.61 10.04
CA PRO A 147 -14.86 -5.01 10.14
C PRO A 147 -14.33 -5.74 8.92
N ALA A 148 -13.66 -6.88 9.17
CA ALA A 148 -13.29 -7.84 8.13
C ALA A 148 -14.45 -7.90 7.15
N ALA A 149 -14.19 -7.79 5.85
CA ALA A 149 -15.23 -7.86 4.84
C ALA A 149 -15.79 -9.28 4.77
N THR A 150 -16.43 -9.74 5.85
CA THR A 150 -17.17 -10.99 5.96
C THR A 150 -18.34 -10.85 5.01
N LEU A 151 -18.19 -11.44 3.82
CA LEU A 151 -19.29 -11.94 2.98
C LEU A 151 -20.40 -10.95 2.53
N ALA A 152 -20.31 -9.66 2.81
CA ALA A 152 -21.38 -8.70 2.47
C ALA A 152 -21.48 -8.35 0.96
N ARG A 153 -20.60 -8.90 0.10
CA ARG A 153 -20.67 -8.76 -1.36
C ARG A 153 -21.16 -9.99 -2.11
N ALA A 154 -21.56 -11.07 -1.43
CA ALA A 154 -22.42 -12.06 -2.04
C ALA A 154 -23.82 -11.45 -2.18
N ARG A 155 -24.05 -10.72 -3.28
CA ARG A 155 -25.41 -10.42 -3.75
C ARG A 155 -26.06 -11.76 -4.11
N LEU A 156 -26.64 -12.42 -3.12
CA LEU A 156 -27.55 -13.54 -3.32
C LEU A 156 -28.62 -13.06 -4.32
N PRO A 157 -28.73 -13.64 -5.52
CA PRO A 157 -29.82 -13.32 -6.42
C PRO A 157 -31.12 -13.68 -5.71
N HIS A 158 -31.99 -12.68 -5.63
CA HIS A 158 -33.29 -12.71 -4.99
C HIS A 158 -34.22 -13.72 -5.71
N MET A 159 -34.10 -15.01 -5.40
CA MET A 159 -34.83 -16.11 -6.06
C MET A 159 -36.19 -16.44 -5.43
N PHE A 160 -36.71 -15.62 -4.52
CA PHE A 160 -38.07 -15.78 -4.00
C PHE A 160 -38.90 -14.50 -4.17
N LYS A 161 -39.20 -14.17 -5.43
CA LYS A 161 -40.34 -13.28 -5.72
C LYS A 161 -41.59 -14.12 -5.91
N ARG A 162 -42.36 -14.28 -4.82
CA ARG A 162 -43.76 -14.71 -4.91
C ARG A 162 -44.60 -13.51 -5.31
N SER A 163 -45.46 -13.74 -6.30
CA SER A 163 -46.49 -12.85 -6.83
C SER A 163 -47.28 -12.15 -5.70
N GLY A 164 -47.41 -10.82 -5.81
CA GLY A 164 -48.08 -9.97 -4.83
C GLY A 164 -48.35 -8.59 -5.40
N GLN A 165 -49.52 -8.47 -6.00
CA GLN A 165 -50.22 -7.28 -6.47
C GLN A 165 -50.18 -6.11 -5.46
N SER A 166 -50.07 -4.86 -5.95
CA SER A 166 -50.83 -3.68 -5.50
C SER A 166 -50.00 -2.37 -5.36
N THR A 167 -50.34 -1.46 -6.27
CA THR A 167 -50.60 -0.01 -6.12
C THR A 167 -49.58 0.97 -5.50
N LYS A 168 -49.16 1.92 -6.37
CA LYS A 168 -49.17 3.40 -6.21
C LYS A 168 -48.40 4.02 -5.01
N VAL A 169 -47.46 4.92 -5.32
CA VAL A 169 -47.51 6.39 -4.99
C VAL A 169 -46.14 7.04 -5.30
N ARG A 170 -46.21 8.33 -5.59
CA ARG A 170 -45.34 9.26 -6.34
C ARG A 170 -44.75 10.29 -5.36
N ARG A 171 -43.48 10.70 -5.58
CA ARG A 171 -42.79 12.01 -5.31
C ARG A 171 -43.10 12.75 -3.97
N THR A 172 -42.17 13.37 -3.24
CA THR A 172 -41.49 14.66 -3.50
C THR A 172 -40.46 14.99 -2.38
N SER A 173 -39.56 15.93 -2.65
CA SER A 173 -38.49 16.47 -1.80
C SER A 173 -38.94 17.64 -0.87
N SER A 174 -37.98 18.16 -0.07
CA SER A 174 -37.90 19.44 0.70
C SER A 174 -38.47 19.40 2.13
N ALA A 175 -38.06 20.20 3.13
CA ALA A 175 -36.87 20.99 3.54
C ALA A 175 -37.22 21.62 4.91
N THR A 176 -36.22 22.11 5.68
CA THR A 176 -36.28 23.14 6.78
C THR A 176 -37.01 22.75 8.10
N GLU A 177 -36.34 22.72 9.26
CA GLU A 177 -35.98 23.78 10.25
C GLU A 177 -36.79 23.58 11.55
N ILE A 178 -36.12 23.37 12.68
CA ILE A 178 -35.97 24.31 13.82
C ILE A 178 -37.28 24.61 14.57
N GLY A 179 -37.30 24.21 15.85
CA GLY A 179 -38.28 24.69 16.84
C GLY A 179 -38.50 23.75 18.02
N LEU A 180 -37.77 23.96 19.12
CA LEU A 180 -38.16 23.53 20.47
C LEU A 180 -39.02 24.67 21.09
N PRO A 181 -39.96 24.39 22.03
CA PRO A 181 -39.57 24.35 23.44
C PRO A 181 -40.36 23.37 24.35
N MET A 182 -39.68 23.01 25.44
CA MET A 182 -40.10 22.63 26.80
C MET A 182 -41.59 22.34 27.11
N GLN A 183 -41.84 21.20 27.76
CA GLN A 183 -42.76 21.15 28.91
C GLN A 183 -42.34 20.10 29.97
N SER A 184 -42.65 20.47 31.21
CA SER A 184 -42.20 20.03 32.53
C SER A 184 -42.93 18.80 33.12
N GLY A 185 -42.26 18.17 34.11
CA GLY A 185 -42.85 17.38 35.21
C GLY A 185 -42.70 15.86 35.03
N GLY A 186 -42.22 15.05 35.96
CA GLY A 186 -41.85 15.18 37.37
C GLY A 186 -42.02 13.79 38.02
N VAL A 187 -41.12 13.42 38.95
CA VAL A 187 -41.24 12.40 40.05
C VAL A 187 -41.59 10.93 39.66
N ASP A 188 -41.05 9.83 40.22
CA ASP A 188 -40.16 9.51 41.35
C ASP A 188 -39.78 8.00 41.30
N HIS A 189 -38.72 7.62 42.02
CA HIS A 189 -38.48 6.33 42.73
C HIS A 189 -38.28 4.98 41.99
N HIS A 190 -37.09 4.37 42.10
CA HIS A 190 -36.79 3.30 43.10
C HIS A 190 -35.29 2.90 43.07
N SER A 191 -34.69 2.82 44.25
CA SER A 191 -33.32 2.37 44.54
C SER A 191 -33.22 0.85 44.73
N GLU A 192 -31.96 0.40 44.88
CA GLU A 192 -31.44 -0.83 45.51
C GLU A 192 -31.08 -1.99 44.57
N LEU A 193 -30.04 -2.81 44.78
CA LEU A 193 -28.85 -2.87 45.64
C LEU A 193 -28.01 -4.04 45.09
N LYS A 194 -26.68 -3.95 45.14
CA LYS A 194 -25.76 -5.11 45.01
C LYS A 194 -25.85 -5.99 46.26
N PRO A 195 -25.51 -7.28 46.13
CA PRO A 195 -24.53 -7.83 47.07
C PRO A 195 -23.44 -8.71 46.43
N MET A 196 -22.38 -8.86 47.22
CA MET A 196 -21.08 -9.49 46.97
C MET A 196 -21.01 -10.92 47.57
N GLY A 197 -20.13 -11.76 47.00
CA GLY A 197 -19.49 -12.93 47.65
C GLY A 197 -19.75 -14.25 46.92
N ASN A 198 -18.86 -15.25 46.82
CA ASN A 198 -17.52 -15.56 47.34
C ASN A 198 -17.02 -16.77 46.48
N MET A 199 -15.77 -16.81 45.98
CA MET A 199 -14.61 -17.58 46.51
C MET A 199 -14.29 -18.94 45.84
N ALA A 200 -13.06 -19.00 45.32
CA ALA A 200 -12.09 -20.11 45.20
C ALA A 200 -12.43 -21.43 44.46
N SER A 201 -11.66 -21.70 43.41
CA SER A 201 -11.06 -23.03 43.18
C SER A 201 -9.65 -22.85 42.61
N ALA A 202 -8.68 -23.44 43.30
CA ALA A 202 -7.28 -23.48 42.93
C ALA A 202 -7.03 -24.62 41.92
N GLY A 203 -6.36 -24.30 40.82
CA GLY A 203 -5.80 -25.27 39.88
C GLY A 203 -4.56 -24.65 39.26
N GLY A 204 -3.39 -24.98 39.80
CA GLY A 204 -2.12 -24.47 39.33
C GLY A 204 -1.82 -24.95 37.92
N THR A 205 -1.61 -24.01 37.01
CA THR A 205 -0.76 -24.18 35.83
C THR A 205 0.00 -22.89 35.60
N SER A 206 1.26 -23.05 35.24
CA SER A 206 2.33 -22.06 35.09
C SER A 206 1.88 -20.69 34.58
N ALA A 207 2.17 -19.66 35.36
CA ALA A 207 2.20 -18.29 34.87
C ALA A 207 3.35 -18.15 33.88
N VAL A 208 3.10 -18.45 32.61
CA VAL A 208 3.82 -17.74 31.54
C VAL A 208 3.28 -16.32 31.57
N SER A 209 4.16 -15.35 31.73
CA SER A 209 3.83 -13.94 31.62
C SER A 209 3.33 -13.67 30.20
N THR A 210 2.02 -13.79 29.98
CA THR A 210 1.35 -13.35 28.76
C THR A 210 1.42 -11.83 28.76
N PHE A 211 2.45 -11.30 28.11
CA PHE A 211 2.42 -9.92 27.65
C PHE A 211 1.13 -9.75 26.83
N PRO A 212 0.36 -8.66 26.99
CA PRO A 212 -0.76 -8.37 26.12
C PRO A 212 -0.19 -8.04 24.74
N SER A 213 0.04 -9.07 23.93
CA SER A 213 0.36 -8.94 22.51
C SER A 213 -0.92 -8.57 21.78
N ASN A 214 -0.83 -7.76 20.74
CA ASN A 214 -1.95 -7.28 19.94
C ASN A 214 -2.44 -8.38 18.97
N SER A 215 -2.69 -9.58 19.53
CA SER A 215 -2.85 -10.89 18.86
C SER A 215 -4.05 -10.99 17.92
N GLU A 216 -5.05 -10.13 18.08
CA GLU A 216 -6.25 -10.13 17.21
C GLU A 216 -5.95 -9.79 15.75
N SER A 217 -4.81 -9.15 15.46
CA SER A 217 -4.41 -8.81 14.08
C SER A 217 -3.60 -9.90 13.38
N GLN A 218 -3.28 -10.98 14.10
CA GLN A 218 -2.37 -12.02 13.64
C GLN A 218 -3.01 -13.40 13.57
N ASP A 219 -4.09 -13.64 14.31
CA ASP A 219 -4.81 -14.90 14.28
C ASP A 219 -5.59 -15.05 12.97
N LEU A 220 -5.19 -16.05 12.19
CA LEU A 220 -5.92 -16.51 11.00
C LEU A 220 -7.33 -16.95 11.41
N LEU A 221 -8.31 -16.66 10.56
CA LEU A 221 -9.66 -17.18 10.77
C LEU A 221 -9.66 -18.70 10.61
N PRO A 222 -10.57 -19.43 11.30
CA PRO A 222 -10.69 -20.87 11.14
C PRO A 222 -10.88 -21.25 9.66
N GLY A 223 -9.96 -22.03 9.10
CA GLY A 223 -9.97 -22.46 7.69
C GLY A 223 -9.30 -21.51 6.70
N GLU A 224 -8.67 -20.43 7.16
CA GLU A 224 -7.83 -19.55 6.34
C GLU A 224 -6.45 -20.20 6.14
N GLU A 225 -6.20 -20.72 4.94
CA GLU A 225 -4.93 -21.33 4.54
C GLU A 225 -4.37 -20.67 3.27
N TYR A 226 -3.05 -20.52 3.23
CA TYR A 226 -2.32 -19.92 2.11
C TYR A 226 -1.23 -20.86 1.63
N THR A 227 -0.99 -20.91 0.32
CA THR A 227 0.02 -21.80 -0.26
C THR A 227 1.39 -21.13 -0.31
N PHE A 228 1.43 -19.84 -0.68
CA PHE A 228 2.66 -19.07 -0.85
C PHE A 228 2.86 -18.03 0.25
N LEU A 229 1.79 -17.46 0.79
CA LEU A 229 1.85 -16.44 1.84
C LEU A 229 2.15 -17.07 3.20
N LEU A 230 3.30 -16.73 3.75
CA LEU A 230 3.74 -17.13 5.09
C LEU A 230 3.23 -16.15 6.14
N THR A 231 2.55 -16.69 7.16
CA THR A 231 1.93 -15.93 8.25
C THR A 231 2.39 -16.45 9.63
N PRO A 232 3.70 -16.40 9.94
CA PRO A 232 4.20 -16.87 11.23
C PRO A 232 3.65 -16.02 12.38
N SER A 233 3.41 -16.65 13.53
CA SER A 233 3.15 -15.93 14.78
C SER A 233 4.41 -15.22 15.26
N LEU A 234 4.25 -14.00 15.78
CA LEU A 234 5.36 -13.14 16.17
C LEU A 234 5.33 -12.92 17.68
N PRO A 235 6.48 -13.01 18.36
CA PRO A 235 6.55 -12.78 19.80
C PRO A 235 6.53 -11.28 20.17
N PHE A 236 6.60 -10.37 19.18
CA PHE A 236 6.64 -8.92 19.38
C PHE A 236 6.07 -8.17 18.17
N ASP A 237 5.72 -6.89 18.40
CA ASP A 237 5.30 -5.96 17.35
C ASP A 237 6.50 -5.52 16.51
N PRO A 238 6.51 -5.76 15.18
CA PRO A 238 7.63 -5.36 14.34
C PRO A 238 7.72 -3.83 14.18
N ASP A 239 8.94 -3.31 14.16
CA ASP A 239 9.18 -1.90 13.85
C ASP A 239 8.96 -1.64 12.36
N TYR A 240 7.96 -0.82 12.04
CA TYR A 240 7.61 -0.52 10.66
C TYR A 240 8.75 0.06 9.83
N PHE A 241 9.62 0.89 10.43
CA PHE A 241 10.66 1.55 9.66
C PHE A 241 11.69 0.56 9.17
N GLU A 242 12.08 -0.35 10.04
CA GLU A 242 12.97 -1.45 9.67
C GLU A 242 12.29 -2.37 8.65
N ILE A 243 11.03 -2.77 8.88
CA ILE A 243 10.32 -3.67 7.96
C ILE A 243 10.12 -3.05 6.57
N PHE A 244 9.82 -1.75 6.49
CA PHE A 244 9.68 -1.08 5.21
C PHE A 244 11.00 -1.08 4.44
N ALA A 245 12.11 -0.76 5.11
CA ALA A 245 13.43 -0.74 4.49
C ALA A 245 13.84 -2.13 3.99
N THR A 246 13.66 -3.17 4.81
CA THR A 246 14.01 -4.54 4.42
C THR A 246 13.10 -5.08 3.31
N LEU A 247 11.81 -4.71 3.31
CA LEU A 247 10.92 -5.08 2.22
C LEU A 247 11.33 -4.43 0.88
N CYS A 248 11.77 -3.16 0.90
CA CYS A 248 12.31 -2.53 -0.31
C CYS A 248 13.50 -3.32 -0.85
N ASP A 249 14.38 -3.82 0.02
CA ASP A 249 15.56 -4.61 -0.38
C ASP A 249 15.16 -5.94 -1.02
N VAL A 250 14.27 -6.68 -0.36
CA VAL A 250 13.76 -7.96 -0.90
C VAL A 250 13.04 -7.73 -2.24
N LEU A 251 12.31 -6.63 -2.41
CA LEU A 251 11.66 -6.30 -3.69
C LEU A 251 12.66 -5.89 -4.77
N ILE A 252 13.73 -5.19 -4.43
CA ILE A 252 14.85 -4.91 -5.35
C ILE A 252 15.46 -6.24 -5.81
N ASP A 253 15.67 -7.19 -4.90
CA ASP A 253 16.15 -8.53 -5.25
C ASP A 253 15.16 -9.27 -6.16
N CYS A 254 13.85 -9.13 -5.92
CA CYS A 254 12.82 -9.70 -6.79
C CYS A 254 12.87 -9.17 -8.23
N TYR A 255 13.02 -7.86 -8.42
CA TYR A 255 13.16 -7.27 -9.76
C TYR A 255 14.52 -7.62 -10.38
N SER A 256 15.59 -7.68 -9.58
CA SER A 256 16.93 -8.05 -10.05
C SER A 256 16.99 -9.50 -10.51
N ARG A 257 16.35 -10.42 -9.76
CA ARG A 257 16.17 -11.82 -10.16
C ARG A 257 15.35 -11.92 -11.44
N LEU A 258 14.27 -11.16 -11.56
CA LEU A 258 13.46 -11.12 -12.78
C LEU A 258 14.29 -10.69 -14.00
N VAL A 259 15.09 -9.63 -13.87
CA VAL A 259 16.03 -9.18 -14.92
C VAL A 259 17.04 -10.27 -15.28
N SER A 260 17.57 -11.00 -14.30
CA SER A 260 18.51 -12.10 -14.54
C SER A 260 17.88 -13.29 -15.30
N LEU A 261 16.60 -13.57 -15.04
CA LEU A 261 15.84 -14.63 -15.72
C LEU A 261 15.46 -14.21 -17.16
N VAL A 262 15.36 -12.92 -17.43
CA VAL A 262 15.09 -12.34 -18.77
C VAL A 262 16.41 -11.95 -19.42
N SER A 263 17.29 -12.94 -19.66
CA SER A 263 18.63 -12.70 -20.22
C SER A 263 18.63 -12.50 -21.73
N HIS A 264 17.62 -13.00 -22.45
CA HIS A 264 17.52 -12.88 -23.90
C HIS A 264 16.07 -12.70 -24.39
N PRO A 265 15.82 -11.94 -25.48
CA PRO A 265 14.47 -11.72 -25.99
C PRO A 265 13.71 -12.98 -26.37
N SER A 266 14.40 -14.06 -26.77
CA SER A 266 13.78 -15.34 -27.14
C SER A 266 13.04 -16.03 -26.00
N LEU A 267 13.31 -15.63 -24.75
CA LEU A 267 12.63 -16.16 -23.56
C LEU A 267 11.29 -15.44 -23.30
N CYS A 268 11.03 -14.33 -23.99
CA CYS A 268 9.82 -13.55 -23.83
C CYS A 268 8.76 -13.98 -24.83
N ASN A 269 7.53 -14.17 -24.34
CA ASN A 269 6.33 -14.26 -25.17
C ASN A 269 5.22 -13.40 -24.56
N ALA A 270 4.10 -13.28 -25.28
CA ALA A 270 2.96 -12.46 -24.86
C ALA A 270 2.44 -12.84 -23.46
N ALA A 271 2.34 -14.14 -23.15
CA ALA A 271 1.85 -14.62 -21.85
C ALA A 271 2.78 -14.21 -20.69
N MET A 272 4.11 -14.24 -20.89
CA MET A 272 5.05 -13.75 -19.89
C MET A 272 4.96 -12.22 -19.72
N GLY A 273 4.80 -11.48 -20.82
CA GLY A 273 4.59 -10.03 -20.77
C GLY A 273 3.34 -9.66 -19.96
N GLU A 274 2.24 -10.40 -20.13
CA GLU A 274 1.01 -10.21 -19.35
C GLU A 274 1.20 -10.56 -17.87
N LEU A 275 1.83 -11.71 -17.57
CA LEU A 275 2.11 -12.12 -16.19
C LEU A 275 3.01 -11.11 -15.46
N PHE A 276 4.04 -10.60 -16.14
CA PHE A 276 4.89 -9.53 -15.62
C PHE A 276 4.08 -8.26 -15.34
N THR A 277 3.27 -7.81 -16.30
CA THR A 277 2.48 -6.58 -16.16
C THR A 277 1.50 -6.68 -14.98
N LYS A 278 0.90 -7.86 -14.77
CA LYS A 278 0.01 -8.13 -13.62
C LYS A 278 0.78 -8.09 -12.29
N ALA A 279 1.95 -8.72 -12.23
CA ALA A 279 2.79 -8.71 -11.03
C ALA A 279 3.28 -7.29 -10.69
N ASP A 280 3.81 -6.54 -11.67
CA ASP A 280 4.24 -5.15 -11.49
C ASP A 280 3.10 -4.26 -11.00
N ALA A 281 1.90 -4.40 -11.58
CA ALA A 281 0.74 -3.62 -11.17
C ALA A 281 0.38 -3.84 -9.70
N LYS A 282 0.42 -5.10 -9.23
CA LYS A 282 0.17 -5.45 -7.82
C LYS A 282 1.27 -4.90 -6.91
N LEU A 283 2.55 -5.11 -7.25
CA LEU A 283 3.68 -4.59 -6.48
C LEU A 283 3.65 -3.05 -6.37
N ARG A 284 3.37 -2.36 -7.49
CA ARG A 284 3.21 -0.89 -7.50
C ARG A 284 2.10 -0.47 -6.54
N LYS A 285 0.94 -1.12 -6.61
CA LYS A 285 -0.22 -0.77 -5.80
C LYS A 285 0.04 -0.99 -4.31
N VAL A 286 0.64 -2.14 -3.96
CA VAL A 286 0.88 -2.55 -2.57
C VAL A 286 1.90 -1.65 -1.88
N ILE A 287 3.01 -1.33 -2.54
CA ILE A 287 4.13 -0.60 -1.92
C ILE A 287 4.24 0.83 -2.43
N VAL A 288 4.43 1.01 -3.73
CA VAL A 288 4.81 2.31 -4.30
C VAL A 288 3.68 3.33 -4.14
N SER A 289 2.47 2.99 -4.58
CA SER A 289 1.35 3.94 -4.64
C SER A 289 0.92 4.43 -3.26
N GLY A 290 0.89 3.56 -2.25
CA GLY A 290 0.51 3.95 -0.89
C GLY A 290 1.53 4.92 -0.28
N ILE A 291 2.81 4.54 -0.31
CA ILE A 291 3.89 5.31 0.32
C ILE A 291 4.12 6.64 -0.39
N VAL A 292 4.14 6.66 -1.73
CA VAL A 292 4.31 7.91 -2.50
C VAL A 292 3.20 8.89 -2.14
N ARG A 293 1.94 8.42 -2.04
CA ARG A 293 0.82 9.28 -1.66
C ARG A 293 1.00 9.89 -0.26
N GLU A 294 1.45 9.09 0.70
CA GLU A 294 1.70 9.54 2.08
C GLU A 294 2.82 10.58 2.15
N PHE A 295 3.94 10.35 1.46
CA PHE A 295 5.04 11.32 1.36
C PHE A 295 4.59 12.62 0.70
N GLU A 296 3.78 12.54 -0.36
CA GLU A 296 3.22 13.71 -1.01
C GLU A 296 2.26 14.50 -0.08
N ASP A 297 1.38 13.81 0.63
CA ASP A 297 0.44 14.44 1.56
C ASP A 297 1.19 15.15 2.69
N ALA A 298 2.21 14.50 3.25
CA ALA A 298 3.05 15.09 4.28
C ALA A 298 3.88 16.27 3.75
N SER A 299 4.41 16.17 2.53
CA SER A 299 5.15 17.27 1.89
C SER A 299 4.25 18.50 1.70
N ARG A 300 3.02 18.29 1.22
CA ARG A 300 2.03 19.38 1.08
C ARG A 300 1.68 20.01 2.42
N ALA A 301 1.52 19.21 3.47
CA ALA A 301 1.26 19.71 4.82
C ALA A 301 2.45 20.54 5.36
N SER A 302 3.67 20.03 5.20
CA SER A 302 4.90 20.72 5.61
C SER A 302 5.05 22.04 4.88
N ALA A 303 4.93 22.05 3.55
CA ALA A 303 5.05 23.27 2.75
C ALA A 303 4.03 24.35 3.16
N LYS A 304 2.77 23.95 3.42
CA LYS A 304 1.74 24.88 3.92
C LYS A 304 2.10 25.46 5.29
N SER A 305 2.65 24.64 6.19
CA SER A 305 3.09 25.08 7.51
C SER A 305 4.23 26.10 7.43
N GLU A 306 5.24 25.82 6.59
CA GLU A 306 6.38 26.72 6.38
C GLU A 306 5.94 28.08 5.80
N ILE A 307 5.08 28.07 4.77
CA ILE A 307 4.54 29.30 4.17
C ILE A 307 3.73 30.10 5.19
N ALA A 308 2.89 29.45 6.00
CA ALA A 308 2.13 30.12 7.05
C ALA A 308 3.05 30.70 8.15
N GLY A 309 4.14 29.99 8.48
CA GLY A 309 5.16 30.44 9.41
C GLY A 309 5.86 31.72 8.92
N VAL A 310 6.33 31.71 7.67
CA VAL A 310 6.93 32.90 7.03
C VAL A 310 5.93 34.05 6.98
N GLY A 311 4.67 33.79 6.61
CA GLY A 311 3.62 34.79 6.61
C GLY A 311 3.46 35.47 7.98
N ARG A 312 3.43 34.70 9.08
CA ARG A 312 3.36 35.26 10.44
C ARG A 312 4.60 36.10 10.79
N MET A 313 5.79 35.66 10.42
CA MET A 313 7.02 36.42 10.71
C MET A 313 7.09 37.73 9.93
N VAL A 314 6.71 37.71 8.65
CA VAL A 314 6.74 38.91 7.78
C VAL A 314 5.63 39.89 8.15
N LEU A 315 4.40 39.42 8.33
CA LEU A 315 3.28 40.29 8.69
C LEU A 315 3.36 40.76 10.15
N GLY A 316 3.86 39.92 11.05
CA GLY A 316 4.10 40.26 12.45
C GLY A 316 5.24 41.26 12.63
N GLY A 317 6.27 41.21 11.77
CA GLY A 317 7.35 42.20 11.75
C GLY A 317 6.99 43.54 11.11
N LEU A 318 5.89 43.62 10.34
CA LEU A 318 5.42 44.86 9.72
C LEU A 318 4.44 45.65 10.60
N LEU A 319 3.95 45.03 11.69
CA LEU A 319 3.02 45.62 12.65
C LEU A 319 3.67 45.91 14.03
N GLY A 320 5.00 45.77 14.13
CA GLY A 320 5.81 46.06 15.32
C GLY A 320 6.56 47.38 15.21
#